data_AF-A0A266Q430-F1
#
_entry.id   AF-A0A266Q430-F1
#
_cell.length_a   1.000
_cell.length_b   1.000
_cell.length_c   1.000
_cell.angle_alpha   90.00
_cell.angle_beta   90.00
_cell.angle_gamma   90.00
#
_symmetry.space_group_name_H-M   'P 1'
#
loop_
_entity.id
_entity.type
_entity.pdbx_description
1 polymer ?
#
loop_
_entity_poly.entity_id
_entity_poly.type
_entity_poly.pdbx_seq_one_letter_code
_entity_poly.pdbx_strand_id
1 'polypeptide(L)'
;MTCTLAIKQSAIAKTSRHALLLLGLCGALSACQHTTGDSAQLQGLVIAGQPLANAVVTLRDAQGETRQTTTDSHGSYSLPVQGLTPPLRLSAVAGGKSEDCQQNATLRPICMAAVIETLPATTTAIANINPLTDRIVSDLAVAQGFIGPQQWIDAPAIAPLTPSAFTQARRPMQAGFAQALKQVGIRDVDHFDPATYPLTDNSALQEMLGLLNHNRNYDNNTGSVGHTSLSDPGFRPLVGLQSSGAYEVFDLSRARQEAAAIRQAKTRVFIVGDSTSAVYEQLRYPRMGWGQMLEAQFADNASVKVVVGSRAGRSSRDFYNGRWFAQMEKLIQPGDYVFINHGHNDQNCDASKPLRGAADVANLCTYPNNAQGQPQYPAGKPELAFYHSLERYVKIARERGAMPVLFTPTARIKNAQGVQTTPVVHSHLTRHKPGSDYAFVGDYSQTIMDLARAEKLPLIDLEKASIAFANRVGEPGWRDYWLVVDKSINPYYSDTMGGSTQLPDGTHFQKNGAEAMAQLVANAIRHQPELAPLAALLRQMSGSP
;
A
#
# COMPACT_ATOMS: atom_id res chain seq x y z
N MET A 1 -53.85 31.10 16.46
CA MET A 1 -53.89 30.51 17.81
C MET A 1 -54.22 29.04 17.65
N THR A 2 -53.41 28.19 18.28
CA THR A 2 -53.48 26.73 18.29
C THR A 2 -54.81 26.22 18.85
N CYS A 3 -55.40 25.20 18.22
CA CYS A 3 -56.06 24.14 18.96
C CYS A 3 -56.17 22.84 18.15
N THR A 4 -55.90 21.75 18.86
CA THR A 4 -55.59 20.41 18.41
C THR A 4 -56.72 19.49 18.90
N LEU A 5 -57.24 18.61 18.02
CA LEU A 5 -57.95 17.33 18.27
C LEU A 5 -59.25 17.36 19.13
N ALA A 6 -60.26 16.49 19.01
CA ALA A 6 -60.56 15.35 18.16
C ALA A 6 -62.06 14.99 18.28
N ILE A 7 -62.64 14.55 17.16
CA ILE A 7 -63.55 13.41 16.92
C ILE A 7 -64.55 12.96 18.02
N LYS A 8 -65.85 13.00 17.68
CA LYS A 8 -66.85 11.89 17.75
C LYS A 8 -68.18 12.40 17.16
N GLN A 9 -68.65 11.93 16.00
CA GLN A 9 -69.38 10.69 15.68
C GLN A 9 -70.88 10.98 15.43
N SER A 10 -71.35 10.62 14.23
CA SER A 10 -72.72 10.22 13.85
C SER A 10 -73.87 11.24 14.00
N ALA A 11 -74.90 11.31 13.16
CA ALA A 11 -75.22 10.79 11.83
C ALA A 11 -76.56 11.47 11.42
N ILE A 12 -76.97 11.27 10.15
CA ILE A 12 -78.35 11.31 9.64
C ILE A 12 -78.91 12.68 9.19
N ALA A 13 -78.91 12.81 7.86
CA ALA A 13 -80.01 13.20 6.96
C ALA A 13 -80.84 14.46 7.26
N LYS A 14 -80.86 15.39 6.30
CA LYS A 14 -81.93 15.49 5.29
C LYS A 14 -81.68 16.67 4.33
N THR A 15 -81.84 16.33 3.06
CA THR A 15 -82.26 17.15 1.92
C THR A 15 -82.90 18.52 2.23
N SER A 16 -82.43 19.59 1.58
CA SER A 16 -83.28 20.41 0.71
C SER A 16 -82.47 21.41 -0.11
N ARG A 17 -82.92 21.55 -1.36
CA ARG A 17 -82.45 22.44 -2.42
C ARG A 17 -82.59 23.90 -2.01
N HIS A 18 -81.60 24.76 -2.29
CA HIS A 18 -81.83 26.14 -2.72
C HIS A 18 -80.72 26.55 -3.69
N ALA A 19 -81.13 26.95 -4.89
CA ALA A 19 -80.29 27.51 -5.92
C ALA A 19 -79.91 28.95 -5.55
N LEU A 20 -78.66 29.33 -5.79
CA LEU A 20 -78.28 30.74 -5.99
C LEU A 20 -77.21 30.79 -7.08
N LEU A 21 -77.56 31.45 -8.20
CA LEU A 21 -76.64 31.86 -9.25
C LEU A 21 -75.59 32.82 -8.67
N LEU A 22 -74.33 32.64 -9.05
CA LEU A 22 -73.34 33.71 -9.12
C LEU A 22 -72.38 33.43 -10.29
N LEU A 23 -72.42 34.32 -11.28
CA LEU A 23 -71.44 34.45 -12.35
C LEU A 23 -70.07 34.81 -11.75
N GLY A 24 -68.98 34.27 -12.31
CA GLY A 24 -67.66 34.80 -12.01
C GLY A 24 -66.46 34.02 -12.55
N LEU A 25 -65.95 34.50 -13.68
CA LEU A 25 -64.56 34.45 -14.15
C LEU A 25 -63.94 33.13 -14.63
N CYS A 26 -63.63 33.18 -15.92
CA CYS A 26 -62.64 32.40 -16.64
C CYS A 26 -61.26 32.54 -15.99
N GLY A 27 -60.67 31.43 -15.56
CA GLY A 27 -59.28 31.32 -15.16
C GLY A 27 -58.68 30.10 -15.85
N ALA A 28 -58.00 30.33 -16.97
CA ALA A 28 -57.21 29.31 -17.64
C ALA A 28 -56.01 28.93 -16.74
N LEU A 29 -56.16 27.85 -15.97
CA LEU A 29 -55.05 27.18 -15.32
C LEU A 29 -54.27 26.42 -16.39
N SER A 30 -53.31 27.12 -16.99
CA SER A 30 -52.22 26.48 -17.70
C SER A 30 -51.41 25.72 -16.65
N ALA A 31 -51.61 24.40 -16.59
CA ALA A 31 -50.78 23.53 -15.79
C ALA A 31 -49.35 23.60 -16.36
N CYS A 32 -48.48 24.38 -15.73
CA CYS A 32 -47.05 24.22 -15.88
C CYS A 32 -46.71 22.82 -15.37
N GLN A 33 -46.69 21.86 -16.29
CA GLN A 33 -45.99 20.61 -16.10
C GLN A 33 -44.51 20.98 -15.93
N HIS A 34 -44.09 21.14 -14.69
CA HIS A 34 -42.68 21.00 -14.35
C HIS A 34 -42.33 19.53 -14.63
N THR A 35 -41.89 19.27 -15.86
CA THR A 35 -41.03 18.14 -16.13
C THR A 35 -39.83 18.32 -15.20
N THR A 36 -39.80 17.59 -14.09
CA THR A 36 -38.57 17.30 -13.37
C THR A 36 -37.72 16.49 -14.34
N GLY A 37 -37.03 17.18 -15.26
CA GLY A 37 -36.03 16.54 -16.09
C GLY A 37 -35.01 15.98 -15.15
N ASP A 38 -34.80 14.66 -15.17
CA ASP A 38 -33.77 14.00 -14.38
C ASP A 38 -32.46 14.74 -14.59
N SER A 39 -32.01 15.46 -13.56
CA SER A 39 -30.75 16.20 -13.61
C SER A 39 -29.65 15.21 -13.95
N ALA A 40 -28.82 15.52 -14.95
CA ALA A 40 -27.73 14.63 -15.38
C ALA A 40 -26.90 14.18 -14.17
N GLN A 41 -26.70 12.86 -14.07
CA GLN A 41 -25.99 12.23 -12.97
C GLN A 41 -24.64 11.71 -13.44
N LEU A 42 -23.68 11.68 -12.52
CA LEU A 42 -22.48 10.87 -12.61
C LEU A 42 -22.62 9.73 -11.61
N GLN A 43 -22.46 8.51 -12.10
CA GLN A 43 -22.57 7.28 -11.32
C GLN A 43 -21.29 6.47 -11.44
N GLY A 44 -20.93 5.76 -10.39
CA GLY A 44 -19.72 4.95 -10.45
C GLY A 44 -19.58 3.99 -9.30
N LEU A 45 -18.53 3.19 -9.42
CA LEU A 45 -18.14 2.19 -8.45
C LEU A 45 -16.76 2.54 -7.89
N VAL A 46 -16.62 2.50 -6.57
CA VAL A 46 -15.33 2.63 -5.87
C VAL A 46 -14.83 1.23 -5.48
N ILE A 47 -13.70 0.79 -6.05
CA ILE A 47 -13.13 -0.55 -5.79
C ILE A 47 -11.67 -0.44 -5.37
N ALA A 48 -11.27 -1.11 -4.29
CA ALA A 48 -9.87 -1.40 -3.98
C ALA A 48 -9.75 -2.80 -3.38
N GLY A 49 -9.42 -3.80 -4.20
CA GLY A 49 -9.50 -5.22 -3.83
C GLY A 49 -10.94 -5.75 -3.76
N GLN A 50 -11.83 -5.00 -3.11
CA GLN A 50 -13.28 -5.20 -3.07
C GLN A 50 -13.98 -3.84 -3.20
N PRO A 51 -15.29 -3.79 -3.52
CA PRO A 51 -16.04 -2.55 -3.47
C PRO A 51 -15.98 -1.91 -2.09
N LEU A 52 -15.78 -0.59 -2.04
CA LEU A 52 -15.58 0.13 -0.79
C LEU A 52 -16.89 0.76 -0.33
N ALA A 53 -17.49 0.19 0.71
CA ALA A 53 -18.67 0.77 1.36
C ALA A 53 -18.32 1.98 2.23
N ASN A 54 -19.25 2.93 2.33
CA ASN A 54 -19.11 4.14 3.15
C ASN A 54 -17.87 4.99 2.81
N ALA A 55 -17.36 4.87 1.57
CA ALA A 55 -16.28 5.70 1.08
C ALA A 55 -16.86 7.09 0.74
N VAL A 56 -16.21 8.12 1.26
CA VAL A 56 -16.54 9.50 0.95
C VAL A 56 -16.01 9.82 -0.43
N VAL A 57 -16.90 10.16 -1.36
CA VAL A 57 -16.54 10.55 -2.73
C VAL A 57 -16.69 12.06 -2.88
N THR A 58 -15.61 12.74 -3.22
CA THR A 58 -15.59 14.18 -3.47
C THR A 58 -15.26 14.42 -4.94
N LEU A 59 -16.07 15.24 -5.59
CA LEU A 59 -15.86 15.71 -6.94
C LEU A 59 -15.50 17.18 -6.90
N ARG A 60 -14.49 17.59 -7.67
CA ARG A 60 -14.13 18.98 -7.93
C ARG A 60 -14.02 19.24 -9.43
N ASP A 61 -14.70 20.27 -9.92
CA ASP A 61 -14.66 20.64 -11.34
C ASP A 61 -13.49 21.59 -11.68
N ALA A 62 -13.43 22.06 -12.93
CA ALA A 62 -12.38 22.95 -13.42
C ALA A 62 -12.42 24.37 -12.83
N GLN A 63 -13.57 24.84 -12.35
CA GLN A 63 -13.73 26.15 -11.69
C GLN A 63 -13.61 26.05 -10.17
N GLY A 64 -13.45 24.83 -9.65
CA GLY A 64 -13.28 24.57 -8.23
C GLY A 64 -14.60 24.33 -7.48
N GLU A 65 -15.73 24.22 -8.19
CA GLU A 65 -16.97 23.76 -7.57
C GLU A 65 -16.81 22.34 -7.07
N THR A 66 -17.42 22.05 -5.91
CA THR A 66 -17.34 20.72 -5.30
C THR A 66 -18.72 20.11 -5.07
N ARG A 67 -18.79 18.79 -5.15
CA ARG A 67 -19.94 17.97 -4.76
C ARG A 67 -19.43 16.74 -4.01
N GLN A 68 -20.22 16.22 -3.08
CA GLN A 68 -19.80 15.12 -2.23
C GLN A 68 -20.95 14.14 -1.98
N THR A 69 -20.61 12.85 -1.91
CA THR A 69 -21.54 11.78 -1.55
C THR A 69 -20.80 10.67 -0.81
N THR A 70 -21.49 9.59 -0.49
CA THR A 70 -20.91 8.40 0.13
C THR A 70 -21.36 7.17 -0.64
N THR A 71 -20.47 6.19 -0.77
CA THR A 71 -20.80 4.93 -1.43
C THR A 71 -21.72 4.06 -0.57
N ASP A 72 -22.60 3.30 -1.23
CA ASP A 72 -23.44 2.29 -0.58
C ASP A 72 -22.65 1.01 -0.21
N SER A 73 -23.34 -0.03 0.27
CA SER A 73 -22.72 -1.30 0.65
C SER A 73 -22.02 -2.04 -0.50
N HIS A 74 -22.35 -1.71 -1.75
CA HIS A 74 -21.76 -2.28 -2.95
C HIS A 74 -20.68 -1.37 -3.55
N GLY A 75 -20.30 -0.29 -2.87
CA GLY A 75 -19.31 0.67 -3.37
C GLY A 75 -19.84 1.62 -4.44
N SER A 76 -21.15 1.60 -4.72
CA SER A 76 -21.79 2.42 -5.74
C SER A 76 -22.12 3.81 -5.20
N TYR A 77 -22.05 4.83 -6.06
CA TYR A 77 -22.42 6.20 -5.72
C TYR A 77 -23.04 6.95 -6.92
N SER A 78 -23.74 8.05 -6.62
CA SER A 78 -24.27 8.99 -7.61
C SER A 78 -24.08 10.44 -7.16
N LEU A 79 -23.78 11.33 -8.11
CA LEU A 79 -23.64 12.78 -7.91
C LEU A 79 -24.31 13.55 -9.05
N PRO A 80 -25.04 14.65 -8.77
CA PRO A 80 -25.53 15.53 -9.81
C PRO A 80 -24.37 16.28 -10.48
N VAL A 81 -24.37 16.37 -11.80
CA VAL A 81 -23.34 17.09 -12.58
C VAL A 81 -23.83 18.36 -13.26
N GLN A 82 -25.08 18.76 -13.01
CA GLN A 82 -25.62 20.00 -13.54
C GLN A 82 -24.78 21.22 -13.08
N GLY A 83 -24.36 22.02 -14.05
CA GLY A 83 -23.59 23.25 -13.83
C GLY A 83 -22.07 23.06 -13.64
N LEU A 84 -21.57 21.81 -13.63
CA LEU A 84 -20.14 21.55 -13.48
C LEU A 84 -19.41 21.64 -14.81
N THR A 85 -18.16 22.11 -14.79
CA THR A 85 -17.31 22.11 -16.00
C THR A 85 -16.17 21.09 -15.92
N PRO A 86 -16.04 20.20 -16.91
CA PRO A 86 -14.89 19.30 -17.01
C PRO A 86 -13.54 20.04 -17.18
N PRO A 87 -12.40 19.41 -16.86
CA PRO A 87 -12.30 18.06 -16.31
C PRO A 87 -12.77 17.98 -14.85
N LEU A 88 -13.42 16.86 -14.49
CA LEU A 88 -13.87 16.60 -13.13
C LEU A 88 -12.81 15.75 -12.43
N ARG A 89 -12.28 16.25 -11.31
CA ARG A 89 -11.38 15.52 -10.42
C ARG A 89 -12.20 14.82 -9.35
N LEU A 90 -11.99 13.52 -9.16
CA LEU A 90 -12.68 12.75 -8.16
C LEU A 90 -11.68 12.16 -7.16
N SER A 91 -12.07 12.12 -5.89
CA SER A 91 -11.37 11.41 -4.84
C SER A 91 -12.32 10.52 -4.07
N ALA A 92 -11.83 9.35 -3.65
CA ALA A 92 -12.52 8.46 -2.73
C ALA A 92 -11.65 8.23 -1.50
N VAL A 93 -12.24 8.41 -0.32
CA VAL A 93 -11.59 8.20 0.98
C VAL A 93 -12.41 7.21 1.79
N ALA A 94 -11.82 6.08 2.16
CA ALA A 94 -12.48 5.04 2.97
C ALA A 94 -11.69 4.72 4.24
N GLY A 95 -12.40 4.61 5.36
CA GLY A 95 -11.83 4.23 6.66
C GLY A 95 -10.97 5.32 7.32
N GLY A 96 -11.30 6.59 7.12
CA GLY A 96 -10.60 7.74 7.70
C GLY A 96 -11.03 9.06 7.07
N LYS A 97 -10.22 10.12 7.25
CA LYS A 97 -10.48 11.46 6.72
C LYS A 97 -9.56 11.81 5.55
N SER A 98 -9.96 12.76 4.72
CA SER A 98 -9.16 13.21 3.58
C SER A 98 -7.83 13.86 3.97
N GLU A 99 -7.78 14.57 5.11
CA GLU A 99 -6.56 15.18 5.65
C GLU A 99 -5.45 14.16 5.94
N ASP A 100 -5.83 12.94 6.31
CA ASP A 100 -4.90 11.84 6.59
C ASP A 100 -4.33 11.20 5.31
N CYS A 101 -4.80 11.57 4.12
CA CYS A 101 -4.25 11.07 2.85
C CYS A 101 -2.90 11.72 2.47
N GLN A 102 -2.50 12.82 3.13
CA GLN A 102 -1.36 13.65 2.71
C GLN A 102 -0.01 13.22 3.29
N GLN A 103 0.01 12.49 4.40
CA GLN A 103 1.23 12.15 5.15
C GLN A 103 1.27 10.68 5.58
N ASN A 104 2.46 10.18 5.94
CA ASN A 104 2.65 8.80 6.44
C ASN A 104 3.01 8.74 7.93
N ALA A 105 3.00 9.88 8.62
CA ALA A 105 3.24 9.96 10.06
C ALA A 105 2.09 9.35 10.90
N THR A 106 0.90 9.26 10.33
CA THR A 106 -0.31 8.65 10.93
C THR A 106 -0.88 7.58 9.99
N LEU A 107 -1.73 6.70 10.52
CA LEU A 107 -2.39 5.67 9.72
C LEU A 107 -3.29 6.31 8.67
N ARG A 108 -2.95 6.08 7.40
CA ARG A 108 -3.72 6.60 6.27
C ARG A 108 -5.05 5.85 6.10
N PRO A 109 -6.09 6.49 5.54
CA PRO A 109 -7.23 5.82 4.94
C PRO A 109 -6.84 5.18 3.60
N ILE A 110 -7.79 4.47 2.98
CA ILE A 110 -7.67 4.14 1.56
C ILE A 110 -8.02 5.40 0.78
N CYS A 111 -7.07 5.90 -0.01
CA CYS A 111 -7.22 7.13 -0.79
C CYS A 111 -6.97 6.81 -2.27
N MET A 112 -7.97 7.04 -3.11
CA MET A 112 -7.86 6.86 -4.56
C MET A 112 -8.41 8.07 -5.29
N ALA A 113 -7.97 8.25 -6.53
CA ALA A 113 -8.38 9.33 -7.40
C ALA A 113 -8.85 8.84 -8.77
N ALA A 114 -9.67 9.65 -9.43
CA ALA A 114 -10.02 9.51 -10.83
C ALA A 114 -10.16 10.90 -11.47
N VAL A 115 -10.20 10.95 -12.80
CA VAL A 115 -10.46 12.18 -13.55
C VAL A 115 -11.36 11.86 -14.73
N ILE A 116 -12.37 12.71 -14.95
CA ILE A 116 -13.30 12.63 -16.09
C ILE A 116 -13.02 13.80 -17.01
N GLU A 117 -12.53 13.50 -18.21
CA GLU A 117 -12.08 14.48 -19.20
C GLU A 117 -13.24 15.30 -19.78
N THR A 118 -14.34 14.64 -20.14
CA THR A 118 -15.55 15.24 -20.68
C THR A 118 -16.80 14.58 -20.09
N LEU A 119 -17.90 15.34 -20.03
CA LEU A 119 -19.20 14.79 -19.70
C LEU A 119 -19.93 14.40 -20.99
N PRO A 120 -20.40 13.15 -21.14
CA PRO A 120 -21.24 12.77 -22.27
C PRO A 120 -22.58 13.52 -22.23
N ALA A 121 -23.21 13.71 -23.39
CA ALA A 121 -24.53 14.34 -23.51
C ALA A 121 -25.69 13.45 -23.01
N THR A 122 -25.42 12.49 -22.14
CA THR A 122 -26.38 11.52 -21.60
C THR A 122 -26.93 12.00 -20.25
N THR A 123 -28.05 11.42 -19.83
CA THR A 123 -28.62 11.64 -18.48
C THR A 123 -27.77 11.00 -17.38
N THR A 124 -26.89 10.05 -17.73
CA THR A 124 -26.00 9.38 -16.78
C THR A 124 -24.63 9.13 -17.39
N ALA A 125 -23.60 9.62 -16.72
CA ALA A 125 -22.20 9.43 -17.05
C ALA A 125 -21.52 8.46 -16.06
N ILE A 126 -20.59 7.64 -16.54
CA ILE A 126 -19.86 6.68 -15.71
C ILE A 126 -18.57 7.31 -15.18
N ALA A 127 -18.29 7.14 -13.90
CA ALA A 127 -17.08 7.60 -13.24
C ALA A 127 -16.64 6.66 -12.11
N ASN A 128 -15.92 5.61 -12.44
CA ASN A 128 -15.36 4.69 -11.45
C ASN A 128 -14.11 5.27 -10.79
N ILE A 129 -13.85 4.84 -9.57
CA ILE A 129 -12.61 5.13 -8.83
C ILE A 129 -11.99 3.79 -8.43
N ASN A 130 -10.83 3.47 -8.98
CA ASN A 130 -10.18 2.17 -8.80
C ASN A 130 -8.64 2.30 -8.89
N PRO A 131 -7.86 1.22 -8.65
CA PRO A 131 -6.41 1.31 -8.65
C PRO A 131 -5.79 1.81 -9.98
N LEU A 132 -6.44 1.54 -11.11
CA LEU A 132 -5.98 2.00 -12.43
C LEU A 132 -6.30 3.48 -12.67
N THR A 133 -7.42 3.99 -12.16
CA THR A 133 -7.72 5.43 -12.23
C THR A 133 -6.74 6.22 -11.36
N ASP A 134 -6.42 5.73 -10.15
CA ASP A 134 -5.45 6.38 -9.27
C ASP A 134 -4.07 6.44 -9.92
N ARG A 135 -3.69 5.36 -10.61
CA ARG A 135 -2.47 5.29 -11.41
C ARG A 135 -2.42 6.35 -12.51
N ILE A 136 -3.51 6.55 -13.26
CA ILE A 136 -3.59 7.56 -14.33
C ILE A 136 -3.49 8.97 -13.73
N VAL A 137 -4.23 9.26 -12.65
CA VAL A 137 -4.16 10.56 -11.98
C VAL A 137 -2.75 10.82 -11.44
N SER A 138 -2.06 9.78 -10.97
CA SER A 138 -0.69 9.87 -10.51
C SER A 138 0.28 10.26 -11.63
N ASP A 139 0.11 9.75 -12.86
CA ASP A 139 0.91 10.19 -14.01
C ASP A 139 0.61 11.64 -14.40
N LEU A 140 -0.67 12.04 -14.41
CA LEU A 140 -1.07 13.42 -14.68
C LEU A 140 -0.48 14.40 -13.65
N ALA A 141 -0.52 14.02 -12.38
CA ALA A 141 0.03 14.80 -11.29
C ALA A 141 1.52 15.04 -11.47
N VAL A 142 2.29 13.97 -11.73
CA VAL A 142 3.74 14.10 -11.93
C VAL A 142 4.08 14.87 -13.20
N ALA A 143 3.32 14.70 -14.29
CA ALA A 143 3.49 15.50 -15.50
C ALA A 143 3.29 17.01 -15.27
N GLN A 144 2.52 17.39 -14.25
CA GLN A 144 2.34 18.78 -13.80
C GLN A 144 3.28 19.20 -12.66
N GLY A 145 4.26 18.38 -12.30
CA GLY A 145 5.27 18.71 -11.27
C GLY A 145 4.84 18.43 -9.82
N PHE A 146 3.72 17.73 -9.60
CA PHE A 146 3.35 17.26 -8.28
C PHE A 146 4.07 15.98 -7.91
N ILE A 147 4.22 15.72 -6.60
CA ILE A 147 4.85 14.49 -6.10
C ILE A 147 3.98 13.25 -6.39
N GLY A 148 2.67 13.41 -6.30
CA GLY A 148 1.72 12.33 -6.50
C GLY A 148 0.27 12.84 -6.61
N PRO A 149 -0.70 11.91 -6.69
CA PRO A 149 -2.08 12.23 -6.98
C PRO A 149 -2.76 13.01 -5.84
N GLN A 150 -2.33 12.84 -4.59
CA GLN A 150 -3.00 13.50 -3.46
C GLN A 150 -2.88 15.03 -3.53
N GLN A 151 -1.66 15.54 -3.73
CA GLN A 151 -1.43 16.98 -3.81
C GLN A 151 -2.16 17.59 -5.01
N TRP A 152 -2.22 16.85 -6.12
CA TRP A 152 -2.92 17.29 -7.33
C TRP A 152 -4.44 17.32 -7.17
N ILE A 153 -5.01 16.36 -6.45
CA ILE A 153 -6.45 16.33 -6.13
C ILE A 153 -6.84 17.45 -5.17
N ASP A 154 -6.01 17.72 -4.16
CA ASP A 154 -6.28 18.74 -3.15
C ASP A 154 -6.03 20.16 -3.66
N ALA A 155 -5.28 20.31 -4.75
CA ALA A 155 -4.95 21.62 -5.31
C ALA A 155 -6.23 22.40 -5.67
N PRO A 156 -6.35 23.68 -5.26
CA PRO A 156 -7.54 24.48 -5.57
C PRO A 156 -7.74 24.65 -7.08
N ALA A 157 -6.64 24.75 -7.83
CA ALA A 157 -6.61 24.76 -9.28
C ALA A 157 -5.45 23.90 -9.80
N ILE A 158 -5.55 23.46 -11.05
CA ILE A 158 -4.54 22.67 -11.77
C ILE A 158 -4.21 23.36 -13.09
N ALA A 159 -3.07 23.04 -13.68
CA ALA A 159 -2.79 23.48 -15.04
C ALA A 159 -3.82 22.84 -16.00
N PRO A 160 -4.25 23.56 -17.06
CA PRO A 160 -5.17 23.01 -18.04
C PRO A 160 -4.67 21.67 -18.61
N LEU A 161 -5.57 20.69 -18.70
CA LEU A 161 -5.28 19.39 -19.28
C LEU A 161 -5.62 19.38 -20.77
N THR A 162 -4.70 18.85 -21.57
CA THR A 162 -4.93 18.61 -23.00
C THR A 162 -5.34 17.15 -23.23
N PRO A 163 -6.05 16.84 -24.34
CA PRO A 163 -6.31 15.45 -24.72
C PRO A 163 -5.03 14.60 -24.85
N SER A 164 -3.92 15.23 -25.26
CA SER A 164 -2.62 14.57 -25.31
C SER A 164 -2.08 14.20 -23.93
N ALA A 165 -2.33 15.01 -22.90
CA ALA A 165 -1.93 14.70 -21.52
C ALA A 165 -2.66 13.47 -20.99
N PHE A 166 -3.97 13.37 -21.23
CA PHE A 166 -4.75 12.17 -20.89
C PHE A 166 -4.24 10.93 -21.62
N THR A 167 -4.01 11.04 -22.93
CA THR A 167 -3.48 9.95 -23.74
C THR A 167 -2.10 9.49 -23.24
N GLN A 168 -1.23 10.43 -22.88
CA GLN A 168 0.10 10.13 -22.36
C GLN A 168 0.05 9.45 -21.00
N ALA A 169 -0.87 9.85 -20.11
CA ALA A 169 -1.04 9.26 -18.78
C ALA A 169 -1.72 7.88 -18.81
N ARG A 170 -2.60 7.61 -19.80
CA ARG A 170 -3.23 6.29 -19.96
C ARG A 170 -2.28 5.24 -20.54
N ARG A 171 -1.36 5.65 -21.42
CA ARG A 171 -0.50 4.73 -22.20
C ARG A 171 0.31 3.72 -21.34
N PRO A 172 0.99 4.11 -20.25
CA PRO A 172 1.73 3.14 -19.43
C PRO A 172 0.81 2.10 -18.79
N MET A 173 -0.36 2.52 -18.31
CA MET A 173 -1.38 1.61 -17.75
C MET A 173 -1.87 0.65 -18.82
N GLN A 174 -2.27 1.16 -19.99
CA GLN A 174 -2.75 0.33 -21.11
C GLN A 174 -1.69 -0.69 -21.54
N ALA A 175 -0.42 -0.28 -21.68
CA ALA A 175 0.66 -1.19 -22.04
C ALA A 175 0.93 -2.26 -20.97
N GLY A 176 0.98 -1.86 -19.68
CA GLY A 176 1.23 -2.78 -18.57
C GLY A 176 0.09 -3.77 -18.32
N PHE A 177 -1.13 -3.44 -18.72
CA PHE A 177 -2.33 -4.27 -18.49
C PHE A 177 -2.93 -4.85 -19.78
N ALA A 178 -2.36 -4.59 -20.95
CA ALA A 178 -2.97 -4.93 -22.25
C ALA A 178 -3.40 -6.39 -22.37
N GLN A 179 -2.53 -7.31 -21.94
CA GLN A 179 -2.83 -8.75 -22.01
C GLN A 179 -3.95 -9.14 -21.05
N ALA A 180 -3.91 -8.66 -19.80
CA ALA A 180 -4.95 -8.90 -18.82
C ALA A 180 -6.30 -8.31 -19.23
N LEU A 181 -6.31 -7.09 -19.78
CA LEU A 181 -7.50 -6.42 -20.30
C LEU A 181 -8.16 -7.24 -21.42
N LYS A 182 -7.36 -7.76 -22.37
CA LYS A 182 -7.86 -8.66 -23.41
C LYS A 182 -8.46 -9.95 -22.84
N GLN A 183 -7.82 -10.54 -21.82
CA GLN A 183 -8.32 -11.75 -21.16
C GLN A 183 -9.66 -11.55 -20.43
N VAL A 184 -9.98 -10.32 -20.02
CA VAL A 184 -11.28 -9.97 -19.38
C VAL A 184 -12.28 -9.32 -20.35
N GLY A 185 -12.06 -9.48 -21.66
CA GLY A 185 -13.01 -9.11 -22.71
C GLY A 185 -12.87 -7.68 -23.24
N ILE A 186 -11.85 -6.92 -22.83
CA ILE A 186 -11.58 -5.59 -23.39
C ILE A 186 -10.86 -5.75 -24.73
N ARG A 187 -11.61 -5.55 -25.82
CA ARG A 187 -11.10 -5.71 -27.19
C ARG A 187 -10.26 -4.51 -27.65
N ASP A 188 -10.73 -3.31 -27.34
CA ASP A 188 -10.07 -2.05 -27.68
C ASP A 188 -9.33 -1.50 -26.45
N VAL A 189 -8.10 -1.99 -26.25
CA VAL A 189 -7.26 -1.58 -25.13
C VAL A 189 -6.76 -0.14 -25.28
N ASP A 190 -6.53 0.31 -26.50
CA ASP A 190 -5.94 1.62 -26.77
C ASP A 190 -6.91 2.77 -26.42
N HIS A 191 -8.22 2.52 -26.48
CA HIS A 191 -9.26 3.45 -26.05
C HIS A 191 -9.90 3.10 -24.70
N PHE A 192 -9.40 2.07 -24.01
CA PHE A 192 -9.91 1.70 -22.69
C PHE A 192 -9.59 2.78 -21.65
N ASP A 193 -10.64 3.28 -21.00
CA ASP A 193 -10.55 4.17 -19.83
C ASP A 193 -11.25 3.53 -18.62
N PRO A 194 -10.50 3.15 -17.56
CA PRO A 194 -11.08 2.53 -16.38
C PRO A 194 -12.01 3.46 -15.59
N ALA A 195 -11.97 4.78 -15.82
CA ALA A 195 -12.87 5.73 -15.19
C ALA A 195 -14.26 5.71 -15.82
N THR A 196 -14.38 5.54 -17.13
CA THR A 196 -15.68 5.65 -17.85
C THR A 196 -16.22 4.32 -18.37
N TYR A 197 -15.48 3.23 -18.23
CA TYR A 197 -15.94 1.89 -18.65
C TYR A 197 -17.06 1.35 -17.73
N PRO A 198 -18.12 0.71 -18.26
CA PRO A 198 -19.22 0.14 -17.47
C PRO A 198 -18.78 -1.11 -16.69
N LEU A 199 -18.24 -0.91 -15.49
CA LEU A 199 -17.72 -2.00 -14.64
C LEU A 199 -18.81 -2.98 -14.19
N THR A 200 -20.03 -2.51 -13.94
CA THR A 200 -21.16 -3.34 -13.46
C THR A 200 -21.46 -4.51 -14.39
N ASP A 201 -21.19 -4.34 -15.68
CA ASP A 201 -21.53 -5.30 -16.72
C ASP A 201 -20.37 -6.26 -17.02
N ASN A 202 -19.20 -6.07 -16.37
CA ASN A 202 -18.00 -6.87 -16.59
C ASN A 202 -17.39 -7.39 -15.28
N SER A 203 -17.91 -8.53 -14.81
CA SER A 203 -17.42 -9.20 -13.60
C SER A 203 -15.96 -9.65 -13.69
N ALA A 204 -15.46 -10.00 -14.89
CA ALA A 204 -14.07 -10.40 -15.10
C ALA A 204 -13.10 -9.22 -14.90
N LEU A 205 -13.48 -8.02 -15.34
CA LEU A 205 -12.70 -6.80 -15.09
C LEU A 205 -12.73 -6.42 -13.61
N GLN A 206 -13.87 -6.57 -12.92
CA GLN A 206 -13.93 -6.37 -11.47
C GLN A 206 -13.04 -7.37 -10.71
N GLU A 207 -13.03 -8.65 -11.10
CA GLU A 207 -12.12 -9.66 -10.57
C GLU A 207 -10.66 -9.24 -10.77
N MET A 208 -10.29 -8.82 -11.99
CA MET A 208 -8.94 -8.34 -12.31
C MET A 208 -8.51 -7.18 -11.42
N LEU A 209 -9.38 -6.18 -11.23
CA LEU A 209 -9.13 -5.05 -10.33
C LEU A 209 -9.01 -5.51 -8.86
N GLY A 210 -9.78 -6.52 -8.48
CA GLY A 210 -9.75 -7.12 -7.14
C GLY A 210 -8.44 -7.86 -6.80
N LEU A 211 -7.68 -8.26 -7.82
CA LEU A 211 -6.35 -8.89 -7.66
C LEU A 211 -5.22 -7.87 -7.48
N LEU A 212 -5.50 -6.57 -7.59
CA LEU A 212 -4.49 -5.53 -7.42
C LEU A 212 -4.38 -5.08 -5.98
N ASN A 213 -3.17 -5.18 -5.43
CA ASN A 213 -2.81 -4.52 -4.19
C ASN A 213 -2.46 -3.05 -4.49
N HIS A 214 -3.33 -2.14 -4.05
CA HIS A 214 -3.19 -0.69 -4.22
C HIS A 214 -2.60 -0.03 -2.98
N ASN A 215 -1.68 0.91 -3.19
CA ASN A 215 -1.24 1.86 -2.18
C ASN A 215 -0.67 3.13 -2.84
N ARG A 216 -0.24 4.09 -2.04
CA ARG A 216 0.58 5.22 -2.50
C ARG A 216 1.92 5.23 -1.78
N ASN A 217 2.98 5.51 -2.52
CA ASN A 217 4.33 5.58 -1.97
C ASN A 217 4.53 6.90 -1.16
N TYR A 218 5.78 7.25 -0.85
CA TYR A 218 6.17 8.54 -0.32
C TYR A 218 7.40 9.08 -1.05
N ASP A 219 7.57 10.40 -1.00
CA ASP A 219 8.78 11.06 -1.46
C ASP A 219 9.84 11.09 -0.36
N ASN A 220 11.05 10.67 -0.70
CA ASN A 220 12.12 10.47 0.28
C ASN A 220 12.63 11.79 0.91
N ASN A 221 12.47 12.92 0.22
CA ASN A 221 13.02 14.20 0.65
C ASN A 221 12.04 15.01 1.48
N THR A 222 10.75 14.94 1.16
CA THR A 222 9.69 15.68 1.85
C THR A 222 8.88 14.81 2.81
N GLY A 223 8.87 13.49 2.63
CA GLY A 223 8.02 12.56 3.36
C GLY A 223 6.54 12.58 2.93
N SER A 224 6.19 13.47 2.01
CA SER A 224 4.84 13.59 1.47
C SER A 224 4.42 12.31 0.75
N VAL A 225 3.12 12.03 0.74
CA VAL A 225 2.58 10.91 -0.03
C VAL A 225 2.89 11.11 -1.52
N GLY A 226 3.40 10.06 -2.15
CA GLY A 226 3.86 10.10 -3.53
C GLY A 226 2.99 9.29 -4.48
N HIS A 227 3.63 8.87 -5.56
CA HIS A 227 3.03 8.16 -6.67
C HIS A 227 2.27 6.89 -6.25
N THR A 228 1.20 6.54 -6.98
CA THR A 228 0.49 5.27 -6.82
C THR A 228 1.44 4.08 -6.99
N SER A 229 1.31 3.08 -6.13
CA SER A 229 2.03 1.82 -6.22
C SER A 229 1.03 0.67 -6.34
N LEU A 230 1.27 -0.19 -7.33
CA LEU A 230 0.45 -1.37 -7.60
C LEU A 230 1.32 -2.61 -7.54
N SER A 231 0.76 -3.69 -6.99
CA SER A 231 1.37 -5.01 -7.02
C SER A 231 0.31 -6.09 -7.24
N ASP A 232 0.76 -7.25 -7.71
CA ASP A 232 -0.08 -8.45 -7.77
C ASP A 232 -0.31 -9.06 -6.37
N PRO A 233 -1.13 -10.12 -6.23
CA PRO A 233 -1.40 -10.76 -4.93
C PRO A 233 -0.16 -11.29 -4.22
N GLY A 234 0.91 -11.62 -4.97
CA GLY A 234 2.21 -12.05 -4.44
C GLY A 234 3.13 -10.86 -4.11
N PHE A 235 2.57 -9.65 -4.07
CA PHE A 235 3.26 -8.39 -3.78
C PHE A 235 4.36 -8.04 -4.79
N ARG A 236 4.37 -8.67 -5.97
CA ARG A 236 5.33 -8.31 -7.01
C ARG A 236 5.02 -6.90 -7.55
N PRO A 237 5.99 -5.97 -7.59
CA PRO A 237 5.74 -4.62 -8.07
C PRO A 237 5.29 -4.62 -9.54
N LEU A 238 4.13 -4.03 -9.82
CA LEU A 238 3.64 -3.73 -11.17
C LEU A 238 3.91 -2.25 -11.50
N VAL A 239 3.66 -1.38 -10.51
CA VAL A 239 3.93 0.05 -10.56
C VAL A 239 4.84 0.39 -9.40
N GLY A 240 6.07 0.78 -9.75
CA GLY A 240 7.16 1.04 -8.82
C GLY A 240 7.03 2.35 -8.04
N LEU A 241 8.16 2.85 -7.54
CA LEU A 241 8.23 3.97 -6.60
C LEU A 241 8.14 5.36 -7.25
N GLN A 242 8.30 5.45 -8.57
CA GLN A 242 8.37 6.68 -9.37
C GLN A 242 7.48 6.57 -10.61
N SER A 243 7.17 7.69 -11.26
CA SER A 243 6.39 7.78 -12.51
C SER A 243 7.13 7.24 -13.74
N SER A 244 8.45 7.08 -13.65
CA SER A 244 9.29 6.40 -14.63
C SER A 244 10.07 5.26 -13.95
N GLY A 245 10.15 4.09 -14.60
CA GLY A 245 10.84 2.92 -14.04
C GLY A 245 10.38 1.59 -14.61
N ALA A 246 10.94 0.49 -14.11
CA ALA A 246 10.51 -0.85 -14.49
C ALA A 246 9.11 -1.14 -14.01
N TYR A 247 8.20 -1.12 -14.97
CA TYR A 247 6.87 -1.64 -14.82
C TYR A 247 6.90 -3.11 -15.26
N GLU A 248 6.44 -3.99 -14.38
CA GLU A 248 6.14 -5.35 -14.81
C GLU A 248 4.75 -5.38 -15.43
N VAL A 249 4.64 -6.10 -16.54
CA VAL A 249 3.34 -6.40 -17.15
C VAL A 249 2.52 -7.20 -16.14
N PHE A 250 1.25 -6.84 -15.98
CA PHE A 250 0.34 -7.59 -15.14
C PHE A 250 -0.04 -8.91 -15.81
N ASP A 251 0.47 -10.00 -15.23
CA ASP A 251 0.11 -11.37 -15.61
C ASP A 251 -1.10 -11.84 -14.80
N LEU A 252 -2.27 -11.78 -15.42
CA LEU A 252 -3.54 -12.18 -14.79
C LEU A 252 -3.59 -13.67 -14.45
N SER A 253 -2.97 -14.55 -15.25
CA SER A 253 -2.94 -15.98 -14.97
C SER A 253 -2.13 -16.26 -13.71
N ARG A 254 -0.93 -15.67 -13.62
CA ARG A 254 -0.10 -15.74 -12.41
C ARG A 254 -0.81 -15.14 -11.20
N ALA A 255 -1.43 -13.98 -11.35
CA ALA A 255 -2.15 -13.33 -10.24
C ALA A 255 -3.29 -14.20 -9.71
N ARG A 256 -4.06 -14.86 -10.58
CA ARG A 256 -5.11 -15.81 -10.20
C ARG A 256 -4.53 -17.03 -9.48
N GLN A 257 -3.46 -17.62 -10.00
CA GLN A 257 -2.77 -18.76 -9.38
C GLN A 257 -2.26 -18.39 -7.99
N GLU A 258 -1.62 -17.22 -7.86
CA GLU A 258 -1.09 -16.74 -6.60
C GLU A 258 -2.19 -16.48 -5.57
N ALA A 259 -3.28 -15.79 -5.96
CA ALA A 259 -4.42 -15.57 -5.08
C ALA A 259 -5.10 -16.89 -4.66
N ALA A 260 -5.19 -17.87 -5.57
CA ALA A 260 -5.72 -19.20 -5.26
C ALA A 260 -4.81 -19.94 -4.28
N ALA A 261 -3.49 -19.94 -4.51
CA ALA A 261 -2.51 -20.57 -3.63
C ALA A 261 -2.55 -19.98 -2.21
N ILE A 262 -2.62 -18.65 -2.09
CA ILE A 262 -2.79 -17.97 -0.78
C ILE A 262 -4.09 -18.41 -0.09
N ARG A 263 -5.20 -18.49 -0.82
CA ARG A 263 -6.50 -18.88 -0.25
C ARG A 263 -6.54 -20.34 0.17
N GLN A 264 -5.90 -21.22 -0.58
CA GLN A 264 -5.95 -22.69 -0.40
C GLN A 264 -4.87 -23.21 0.56
N ALA A 265 -3.82 -22.44 0.82
CA ALA A 265 -2.76 -22.82 1.75
C ALA A 265 -3.33 -23.10 3.14
N LYS A 266 -2.87 -24.21 3.75
CA LYS A 266 -3.20 -24.58 5.14
C LYS A 266 -2.41 -23.74 6.13
N THR A 267 -1.20 -23.34 5.76
CA THR A 267 -0.32 -22.49 6.56
C THR A 267 0.24 -21.40 5.66
N ARG A 268 -0.01 -20.13 6.03
CA ARG A 268 0.66 -19.00 5.38
C ARG A 268 1.75 -18.45 6.29
N VAL A 269 2.87 -18.07 5.69
CA VAL A 269 3.95 -17.33 6.34
C VAL A 269 3.98 -15.93 5.76
N PHE A 270 3.48 -14.96 6.52
CA PHE A 270 3.47 -13.56 6.16
C PHE A 270 4.78 -12.90 6.58
N ILE A 271 5.48 -12.25 5.65
CA ILE A 271 6.70 -11.50 5.97
C ILE A 271 6.41 -10.01 5.91
N VAL A 272 6.53 -9.36 7.06
CA VAL A 272 6.43 -7.93 7.28
C VAL A 272 7.82 -7.38 7.51
N GLY A 273 8.28 -6.48 6.67
CA GLY A 273 9.66 -5.99 6.76
C GLY A 273 10.04 -4.96 5.71
N ASP A 274 11.35 -4.79 5.58
CA ASP A 274 11.96 -3.75 4.76
C ASP A 274 12.55 -4.28 3.44
N SER A 275 13.54 -3.57 2.87
CA SER A 275 14.18 -3.90 1.60
C SER A 275 14.91 -5.25 1.59
N THR A 276 15.38 -5.71 2.75
CA THR A 276 16.21 -6.93 2.81
C THR A 276 15.39 -8.21 2.62
N SER A 277 14.08 -8.16 2.90
CA SER A 277 13.13 -9.26 2.68
C SER A 277 12.20 -9.06 1.48
N ALA A 278 12.17 -7.88 0.85
CA ALA A 278 11.22 -7.52 -0.20
C ALA A 278 11.35 -8.32 -1.51
N VAL A 279 10.23 -8.42 -2.24
CA VAL A 279 10.19 -8.88 -3.64
C VAL A 279 10.64 -7.74 -4.55
N TYR A 280 11.61 -8.03 -5.43
CA TYR A 280 12.11 -7.08 -6.42
C TYR A 280 11.67 -7.42 -7.85
N GLU A 281 11.55 -6.37 -8.65
CA GLU A 281 11.21 -6.45 -10.07
C GLU A 281 12.35 -7.02 -10.93
N GLN A 282 11.99 -7.63 -12.06
CA GLN A 282 12.96 -8.26 -12.97
C GLN A 282 14.06 -7.30 -13.46
N LEU A 283 13.78 -6.01 -13.65
CA LEU A 283 14.78 -5.02 -14.08
C LEU A 283 15.95 -4.91 -13.09
N ARG A 284 15.73 -5.19 -11.80
CA ARG A 284 16.78 -5.17 -10.79
C ARG A 284 17.46 -6.53 -10.61
N TYR A 285 17.22 -7.52 -11.45
CA TYR A 285 17.95 -8.78 -11.35
C TYR A 285 19.48 -8.52 -11.38
N PRO A 286 20.30 -9.09 -10.49
CA PRO A 286 20.02 -10.17 -9.56
C PRO A 286 19.60 -9.74 -8.14
N ARG A 287 19.28 -8.47 -7.86
CA ARG A 287 18.83 -8.04 -6.53
C ARG A 287 17.56 -8.76 -6.11
N MET A 288 17.60 -9.39 -4.94
CA MET A 288 16.48 -10.15 -4.37
C MET A 288 16.47 -9.99 -2.86
N GLY A 289 15.29 -9.96 -2.25
CA GLY A 289 15.17 -10.05 -0.80
C GLY A 289 15.13 -11.51 -0.35
N TRP A 290 15.57 -11.79 0.88
CA TRP A 290 15.57 -13.16 1.41
C TRP A 290 14.16 -13.75 1.50
N GLY A 291 13.15 -12.91 1.73
CA GLY A 291 11.74 -13.32 1.76
C GLY A 291 11.27 -13.89 0.42
N GLN A 292 11.72 -13.32 -0.69
CA GLN A 292 11.45 -13.81 -2.06
C GLN A 292 11.98 -15.24 -2.29
N MET A 293 12.96 -15.68 -1.49
CA MET A 293 13.57 -17.01 -1.56
C MET A 293 13.07 -18.00 -0.51
N LEU A 294 12.30 -17.53 0.48
CA LEU A 294 11.91 -18.37 1.61
C LEU A 294 10.95 -19.49 1.20
N GLU A 295 10.04 -19.26 0.25
CA GLU A 295 9.06 -20.27 -0.19
C GLU A 295 9.74 -21.55 -0.70
N ALA A 296 10.90 -21.42 -1.35
CA ALA A 296 11.67 -22.57 -1.83
C ALA A 296 12.14 -23.50 -0.69
N GLN A 297 12.21 -23.02 0.55
CA GLN A 297 12.52 -23.85 1.72
C GLN A 297 11.35 -24.74 2.15
N PHE A 298 10.16 -24.55 1.58
CA PHE A 298 8.95 -25.35 1.79
C PHE A 298 8.53 -26.12 0.53
N ALA A 299 9.40 -26.25 -0.47
CA ALA A 299 9.05 -26.78 -1.80
C ALA A 299 8.43 -28.19 -1.79
N ASP A 300 8.74 -29.03 -0.79
CA ASP A 300 8.16 -30.37 -0.63
C ASP A 300 6.74 -30.35 -0.05
N ASN A 301 6.22 -29.17 0.34
CA ASN A 301 4.95 -28.99 1.02
C ASN A 301 4.09 -27.92 0.32
N ALA A 302 3.29 -28.37 -0.66
CA ALA A 302 2.37 -27.52 -1.40
C ALA A 302 1.24 -26.88 -0.56
N SER A 303 1.13 -27.22 0.74
CA SER A 303 0.14 -26.60 1.64
C SER A 303 0.65 -25.34 2.34
N VAL A 304 1.93 -25.00 2.15
CA VAL A 304 2.55 -23.78 2.67
C VAL A 304 2.61 -22.72 1.58
N LYS A 305 2.26 -21.48 1.92
CA LYS A 305 2.49 -20.31 1.07
C LYS A 305 3.22 -19.22 1.82
N VAL A 306 4.25 -18.63 1.21
CA VAL A 306 4.94 -17.46 1.77
C VAL A 306 4.41 -16.20 1.09
N VAL A 307 3.91 -15.26 1.90
CA VAL A 307 3.37 -13.99 1.42
C VAL A 307 4.30 -12.87 1.85
N VAL A 308 5.08 -12.35 0.91
CA VAL A 308 6.15 -11.39 1.17
C VAL A 308 5.66 -9.97 0.98
N GLY A 309 5.05 -9.38 2.02
CA GLY A 309 4.58 -8.00 1.94
C GLY A 309 5.62 -6.94 2.24
N SER A 310 6.85 -7.33 2.59
CA SER A 310 7.98 -6.44 2.84
C SER A 310 8.20 -5.42 1.72
N ARG A 311 8.56 -4.18 2.08
CA ARG A 311 8.75 -3.08 1.13
C ARG A 311 10.03 -2.30 1.37
N ALA A 312 10.73 -2.01 0.28
CA ALA A 312 12.02 -1.33 0.34
C ALA A 312 11.94 0.09 0.93
N GLY A 313 12.80 0.44 1.88
CA GLY A 313 12.84 1.78 2.49
C GLY A 313 11.84 2.02 3.62
N ARG A 314 11.00 1.04 3.95
CA ARG A 314 9.99 1.16 5.03
C ARG A 314 10.60 0.78 6.38
N SER A 315 10.27 1.53 7.42
CA SER A 315 10.45 1.20 8.84
C SER A 315 9.23 0.46 9.38
N SER A 316 9.28 0.06 10.65
CA SER A 316 8.11 -0.52 11.33
C SER A 316 6.94 0.47 11.46
N ARG A 317 7.19 1.78 11.43
CA ARG A 317 6.15 2.80 11.60
C ARG A 317 5.45 3.14 10.29
N ASP A 318 6.20 3.52 9.25
CA ASP A 318 5.60 3.93 7.98
C ASP A 318 5.02 2.73 7.20
N PHE A 319 5.51 1.51 7.42
CA PHE A 319 4.91 0.32 6.83
C PHE A 319 3.46 0.15 7.31
N TYR A 320 3.23 0.28 8.61
CA TYR A 320 1.89 0.25 9.20
C TYR A 320 1.06 1.47 8.77
N ASN A 321 1.59 2.67 9.01
CA ASN A 321 0.87 3.92 8.77
C ASN A 321 0.52 4.10 7.28
N GLY A 322 1.42 3.67 6.40
CA GLY A 322 1.21 3.63 4.96
C GLY A 322 0.20 2.59 4.50
N ARG A 323 -0.39 1.77 5.39
CA ARG A 323 -1.31 0.64 5.09
C ARG A 323 -0.69 -0.52 4.30
N TRP A 324 0.62 -0.69 4.29
CA TRP A 324 1.23 -1.84 3.62
C TRP A 324 0.83 -3.15 4.29
N PHE A 325 0.79 -3.15 5.63
CA PHE A 325 0.36 -4.33 6.38
C PHE A 325 -1.12 -4.67 6.17
N ALA A 326 -1.99 -3.67 6.01
CA ALA A 326 -3.42 -3.88 5.81
C ALA A 326 -3.74 -4.74 4.57
N GLN A 327 -2.86 -4.74 3.56
CA GLN A 327 -3.00 -5.60 2.38
C GLN A 327 -2.83 -7.08 2.70
N MET A 328 -2.02 -7.41 3.71
CA MET A 328 -1.78 -8.78 4.19
C MET A 328 -2.75 -9.15 5.30
N GLU A 329 -3.06 -8.20 6.18
CA GLU A 329 -3.84 -8.39 7.39
C GLU A 329 -5.19 -9.08 7.12
N LYS A 330 -5.86 -8.69 6.03
CA LYS A 330 -7.14 -9.28 5.58
C LYS A 330 -7.06 -10.76 5.16
N LEU A 331 -5.85 -11.28 4.94
CA LEU A 331 -5.58 -12.65 4.48
C LEU A 331 -5.17 -13.59 5.62
N ILE A 332 -4.83 -13.04 6.80
CA ILE A 332 -4.36 -13.81 7.95
C ILE A 332 -5.52 -14.61 8.55
N GLN A 333 -5.28 -15.90 8.81
CA GLN A 333 -6.21 -16.78 9.51
C GLN A 333 -5.50 -17.53 10.67
N PRO A 334 -6.27 -18.17 11.56
CA PRO A 334 -5.69 -18.98 12.63
C PRO A 334 -4.75 -20.08 12.12
N GLY A 335 -3.60 -20.23 12.77
CA GLY A 335 -2.56 -21.20 12.39
C GLY A 335 -1.50 -20.67 11.41
N ASP A 336 -1.64 -19.43 10.93
CA ASP A 336 -0.60 -18.76 10.14
C ASP A 336 0.55 -18.22 11.00
N TYR A 337 1.62 -17.78 10.35
CA TYR A 337 2.77 -17.13 10.97
C TYR A 337 2.94 -15.70 10.43
N VAL A 338 3.31 -14.76 11.29
CA VAL A 338 3.68 -13.39 10.91
C VAL A 338 5.11 -13.12 11.33
N PHE A 339 6.02 -13.10 10.36
CA PHE A 339 7.42 -12.80 10.54
C PHE A 339 7.63 -11.28 10.49
N ILE A 340 8.11 -10.71 11.58
CA ILE A 340 8.27 -9.26 11.75
C ILE A 340 9.78 -8.94 11.70
N ASN A 341 10.24 -8.37 10.59
CA ASN A 341 11.64 -8.10 10.27
C ASN A 341 11.85 -6.62 9.89
N HIS A 342 11.89 -5.76 10.90
CA HIS A 342 12.17 -4.33 10.77
C HIS A 342 13.39 -3.92 11.60
N GLY A 343 13.87 -2.70 11.40
CA GLY A 343 15.00 -2.11 12.14
C GLY A 343 15.99 -1.35 11.27
N HIS A 344 16.10 -1.65 9.96
CA HIS A 344 17.07 -0.94 9.11
C HIS A 344 16.74 0.55 8.95
N ASN A 345 15.47 0.87 8.69
CA ASN A 345 15.00 2.23 8.40
C ASN A 345 14.47 2.96 9.64
N ASP A 346 14.15 2.22 10.70
CA ASP A 346 13.74 2.73 12.01
C ASP A 346 14.81 3.64 12.64
N GLN A 347 16.08 3.35 12.36
CA GLN A 347 17.26 4.10 12.83
C GLN A 347 17.40 5.52 12.26
N ASN A 348 16.58 5.92 11.29
CA ASN A 348 16.70 7.21 10.61
C ASN A 348 16.04 8.34 11.42
N CYS A 349 16.56 8.55 12.63
CA CYS A 349 16.07 9.53 13.61
C CYS A 349 16.95 10.78 13.73
N ASP A 350 17.58 11.20 12.63
CA ASP A 350 18.59 12.28 12.59
C ASP A 350 18.15 13.39 11.63
N ALA A 351 17.44 14.39 12.14
CA ALA A 351 16.94 15.52 11.38
C ALA A 351 18.04 16.48 10.91
N SER A 352 19.25 16.40 11.46
CA SER A 352 20.39 17.19 10.99
C SER A 352 20.93 16.73 9.62
N LYS A 353 20.55 15.53 9.17
CA LYS A 353 20.93 15.02 7.84
C LYS A 353 20.33 15.91 6.73
N PRO A 354 21.16 16.47 5.84
CA PRO A 354 20.68 17.32 4.75
C PRO A 354 19.65 16.60 3.86
N LEU A 355 18.69 17.38 3.36
CA LEU A 355 17.58 16.97 2.49
C LEU A 355 16.57 16.02 3.14
N ARG A 356 17.02 14.88 3.68
CA ARG A 356 16.13 13.79 4.12
C ARG A 356 15.86 13.74 5.62
N GLY A 357 16.73 14.31 6.45
CA GLY A 357 16.69 14.08 7.91
C GLY A 357 15.32 14.37 8.52
N ALA A 358 14.79 15.57 8.27
CA ALA A 358 13.49 15.98 8.82
C ALA A 358 12.33 15.08 8.34
N ALA A 359 12.34 14.70 7.06
CA ALA A 359 11.33 13.80 6.48
C ALA A 359 11.42 12.38 7.08
N ASP A 360 12.64 11.85 7.25
CA ASP A 360 12.87 10.55 7.85
C ASP A 360 12.43 10.52 9.32
N VAL A 361 12.74 11.56 10.10
CA VAL A 361 12.25 11.70 11.48
C VAL A 361 10.73 11.75 11.54
N ALA A 362 10.09 12.49 10.64
CA ALA A 362 8.64 12.61 10.61
C ALA A 362 7.92 11.30 10.23
N ASN A 363 8.50 10.49 9.32
CA ASN A 363 7.80 9.33 8.73
C ASN A 363 8.36 7.96 9.16
N LEU A 364 9.68 7.80 9.18
CA LEU A 364 10.33 6.50 9.37
C LEU A 364 10.77 6.24 10.81
N CYS A 365 11.35 7.26 11.46
CA CYS A 365 11.99 7.13 12.77
C CYS A 365 11.13 6.44 13.84
N THR A 366 11.76 5.51 14.54
CA THR A 366 11.30 5.00 15.84
C THR A 366 12.50 4.89 16.79
N TYR A 367 12.30 5.04 18.10
CA TYR A 367 13.38 5.05 19.09
C TYR A 367 13.53 3.70 19.79
N PRO A 368 14.75 3.18 19.94
CA PRO A 368 14.99 1.90 20.60
C PRO A 368 14.77 2.01 22.11
N ASN A 369 14.71 0.86 22.79
CA ASN A 369 14.78 0.81 24.25
C ASN A 369 16.09 1.42 24.79
N ASN A 370 16.06 1.89 26.03
CA ASN A 370 17.27 2.27 26.76
C ASN A 370 18.05 1.02 27.22
N ALA A 371 19.21 1.24 27.87
CA ALA A 371 20.06 0.16 28.36
C ALA A 371 19.41 -0.75 29.42
N GLN A 372 18.31 -0.30 30.05
CA GLN A 372 17.51 -1.06 31.01
C GLN A 372 16.35 -1.83 30.35
N GLY A 373 16.24 -1.79 29.01
CA GLY A 373 15.17 -2.44 28.27
C GLY A 373 13.83 -1.71 28.34
N GLN A 374 13.81 -0.44 28.73
CA GLN A 374 12.58 0.36 28.77
C GLN A 374 12.37 1.14 27.46
N PRO A 375 11.13 1.18 26.92
CA PRO A 375 10.81 1.98 25.73
C PRO A 375 11.19 3.45 25.89
N GLN A 376 11.76 4.04 24.83
CA GLN A 376 12.07 5.46 24.75
C GLN A 376 11.21 6.12 23.67
N TYR A 377 10.71 7.32 23.96
CA TYR A 377 9.95 8.13 23.00
C TYR A 377 9.78 9.57 23.53
N PRO A 378 9.61 10.58 22.65
CA PRO A 378 9.29 11.94 23.07
C PRO A 378 7.97 12.00 23.85
N ALA A 379 7.87 12.94 24.80
CA ALA A 379 6.69 13.10 25.63
C ALA A 379 5.40 13.20 24.78
N GLY A 380 4.39 12.40 25.14
CA GLY A 380 3.10 12.36 24.45
C GLY A 380 3.11 11.64 23.09
N LYS A 381 4.23 11.02 22.68
CA LYS A 381 4.38 10.33 21.39
C LYS A 381 4.80 8.86 21.51
N PRO A 382 4.07 8.01 22.26
CA PRO A 382 4.45 6.61 22.46
C PRO A 382 4.52 5.80 21.16
N GLU A 383 3.82 6.21 20.10
CA GLU A 383 3.89 5.62 18.76
C GLU A 383 5.28 5.74 18.11
N LEU A 384 6.17 6.57 18.66
CA LEU A 384 7.56 6.69 18.21
C LEU A 384 8.48 5.69 18.87
N ALA A 385 8.03 4.90 19.84
CA ALA A 385 8.85 3.81 20.38
C ALA A 385 8.92 2.67 19.36
N PHE A 386 10.12 2.14 19.12
CA PHE A 386 10.30 0.97 18.28
C PHE A 386 9.61 -0.25 18.91
N TYR A 387 9.69 -0.39 20.24
CA TYR A 387 8.97 -1.41 21.00
C TYR A 387 7.47 -1.41 20.70
N HIS A 388 6.79 -0.26 20.83
CA HIS A 388 5.35 -0.15 20.57
C HIS A 388 4.98 -0.33 19.09
N SER A 389 5.89 0.03 18.18
CA SER A 389 5.70 -0.22 16.75
C SER A 389 5.68 -1.72 16.45
N LEU A 390 6.62 -2.49 17.03
CA LEU A 390 6.66 -3.95 16.90
C LEU A 390 5.49 -4.65 17.62
N GLU A 391 5.18 -4.20 18.85
CA GLU A 391 4.05 -4.69 19.66
C GLU A 391 2.73 -4.63 18.90
N ARG A 392 2.53 -3.59 18.07
CA ARG A 392 1.35 -3.45 17.22
C ARG A 392 1.17 -4.63 16.27
N TYR A 393 2.23 -5.06 15.59
CA TYR A 393 2.17 -6.21 14.68
C TYR A 393 1.92 -7.51 15.44
N VAL A 394 2.57 -7.68 16.59
CA VAL A 394 2.36 -8.83 17.49
C VAL A 394 0.90 -8.94 17.90
N LYS A 395 0.30 -7.82 18.34
CA LYS A 395 -1.10 -7.76 18.75
C LYS A 395 -2.04 -8.15 17.61
N ILE A 396 -1.88 -7.55 16.43
CA ILE A 396 -2.75 -7.84 15.27
C ILE A 396 -2.62 -9.30 14.82
N ALA A 397 -1.40 -9.86 14.81
CA ALA A 397 -1.20 -11.27 14.48
C ALA A 397 -1.95 -12.19 15.46
N ARG A 398 -1.83 -11.95 16.77
CA ARG A 398 -2.52 -12.72 17.82
C ARG A 398 -4.03 -12.60 17.74
N GLU A 399 -4.55 -11.39 17.52
CA GLU A 399 -6.00 -11.15 17.36
C GLU A 399 -6.61 -11.92 16.18
N ARG A 400 -5.78 -12.24 15.17
CA ARG A 400 -6.16 -13.05 14.00
C ARG A 400 -5.82 -14.53 14.13
N GLY A 401 -5.33 -14.97 15.29
CA GLY A 401 -4.97 -16.35 15.58
C GLY A 401 -3.66 -16.82 14.93
N ALA A 402 -2.85 -15.90 14.41
CA ALA A 402 -1.53 -16.21 13.86
C ALA A 402 -0.44 -16.14 14.94
N MET A 403 0.66 -16.87 14.73
CA MET A 403 1.86 -16.84 15.56
C MET A 403 2.81 -15.71 15.10
N PRO A 404 2.98 -14.62 15.88
CA PRO A 404 4.02 -13.65 15.58
C PRO A 404 5.41 -14.21 15.90
N VAL A 405 6.37 -13.94 15.01
CA VAL A 405 7.78 -14.33 15.15
C VAL A 405 8.64 -13.10 14.91
N LEU A 406 9.49 -12.76 15.88
CA LEU A 406 10.35 -11.59 15.80
C LEU A 406 11.69 -11.95 15.15
N PHE A 407 12.19 -11.05 14.30
CA PHE A 407 13.49 -11.19 13.65
C PHE A 407 14.33 -9.96 13.91
N THR A 408 15.58 -10.14 14.32
CA THR A 408 16.57 -9.05 14.23
C THR A 408 16.86 -8.76 12.74
N PRO A 409 17.28 -7.53 12.37
CA PRO A 409 17.65 -7.19 10.98
C PRO A 409 18.81 -8.06 10.45
N THR A 410 18.96 -8.16 9.13
CA THR A 410 20.16 -8.76 8.54
C THR A 410 21.38 -7.85 8.70
N ALA A 411 22.59 -8.41 8.72
CA ALA A 411 23.81 -7.64 8.84
C ALA A 411 24.04 -6.67 7.66
N ARG A 412 24.61 -5.50 7.97
CA ARG A 412 25.26 -4.64 6.99
C ARG A 412 26.74 -5.00 6.94
N ILE A 413 27.34 -5.03 5.76
CA ILE A 413 28.80 -5.17 5.63
C ILE A 413 29.45 -3.91 6.17
N LYS A 414 29.88 -3.96 7.42
CA LYS A 414 30.45 -2.83 8.15
C LYS A 414 31.29 -3.30 9.32
N ASN A 415 32.55 -2.91 9.35
CA ASN A 415 33.44 -3.20 10.47
C ASN A 415 33.27 -2.18 11.62
N ALA A 416 34.04 -2.33 12.69
CA ALA A 416 33.96 -1.48 13.89
C ALA A 416 34.24 0.01 13.62
N GLN A 417 35.04 0.32 12.59
CA GLN A 417 35.36 1.68 12.16
C GLN A 417 34.29 2.26 11.23
N GLY A 418 33.33 1.44 10.84
CA GLY A 418 32.26 1.82 9.94
C GLY A 418 32.60 1.70 8.46
N VAL A 419 33.70 1.04 8.12
CA VAL A 419 34.13 0.77 6.75
C VAL A 419 33.40 -0.46 6.22
N GLN A 420 32.99 -0.43 4.96
CA GLN A 420 32.32 -1.55 4.30
C GLN A 420 33.32 -2.66 3.94
N THR A 421 33.66 -3.47 4.94
CA THR A 421 34.54 -4.64 4.83
C THR A 421 34.34 -5.59 6.03
N THR A 422 35.06 -6.71 6.04
CA THR A 422 35.12 -7.66 7.16
C THR A 422 36.32 -7.36 8.08
N PRO A 423 36.28 -7.70 9.38
CA PRO A 423 35.19 -8.36 10.08
C PRO A 423 34.00 -7.43 10.31
N VAL A 424 32.82 -7.89 9.89
CA VAL A 424 31.52 -7.27 10.12
C VAL A 424 31.15 -7.37 11.59
N VAL A 425 30.55 -6.30 12.12
CA VAL A 425 30.07 -6.20 13.49
C VAL A 425 28.62 -5.71 13.53
N HIS A 426 27.96 -5.87 14.68
CA HIS A 426 26.63 -5.33 14.92
C HIS A 426 26.59 -3.81 14.68
N SER A 427 25.56 -3.34 13.98
CA SER A 427 25.44 -1.94 13.56
C SER A 427 24.02 -1.37 13.61
N HIS A 428 23.06 -2.10 14.19
CA HIS A 428 21.66 -1.68 14.29
C HIS A 428 21.39 -0.88 15.57
N LEU A 429 22.07 0.26 15.68
CA LEU A 429 22.08 1.06 16.90
C LEU A 429 22.29 2.56 16.60
N THR A 430 21.69 3.42 17.41
CA THR A 430 21.94 4.87 17.39
C THR A 430 22.87 5.23 18.56
N ARG A 431 23.81 6.17 18.33
CA ARG A 431 24.71 6.71 19.35
C ARG A 431 24.76 8.22 19.22
N HIS A 432 25.07 8.91 20.32
CA HIS A 432 25.36 10.34 20.27
C HIS A 432 26.59 10.56 19.40
N LYS A 433 26.45 11.40 18.38
CA LYS A 433 27.55 11.88 17.54
C LYS A 433 27.54 13.40 17.55
N PRO A 434 28.70 14.07 17.55
CA PRO A 434 28.75 15.52 17.36
C PRO A 434 27.97 15.91 16.09
N GLY A 435 26.99 16.82 16.23
CA GLY A 435 26.16 17.28 15.12
C GLY A 435 24.95 16.40 14.74
N SER A 436 24.75 15.24 15.37
CA SER A 436 23.50 14.48 15.24
C SER A 436 22.45 14.96 16.25
N ASP A 437 21.17 14.91 15.89
CA ASP A 437 20.06 15.38 16.73
C ASP A 437 19.13 14.24 17.23
N TYR A 438 19.69 13.03 17.37
CA TYR A 438 18.96 11.90 17.97
C TYR A 438 18.41 12.26 19.35
N ALA A 439 17.08 12.27 19.49
CA ALA A 439 16.43 12.48 20.78
C ALA A 439 16.73 11.35 21.78
N PHE A 440 16.88 10.11 21.27
CA PHE A 440 17.22 8.93 22.06
C PHE A 440 18.21 8.03 21.31
N VAL A 441 19.03 7.32 22.07
CA VAL A 441 20.05 6.39 21.58
C VAL A 441 19.82 5.00 22.14
N GLY A 442 20.29 3.97 21.45
CA GLY A 442 20.13 2.58 21.90
C GLY A 442 20.30 1.57 20.78
N ASP A 443 19.95 0.32 21.09
CA ASP A 443 20.16 -0.84 20.22
C ASP A 443 18.80 -1.42 19.79
N TYR A 444 18.57 -1.46 18.48
CA TYR A 444 17.31 -1.92 17.88
C TYR A 444 17.22 -3.44 17.92
N SER A 445 18.33 -4.15 17.73
CA SER A 445 18.35 -5.62 17.87
C SER A 445 18.06 -6.02 19.31
N GLN A 446 18.63 -5.31 20.29
CA GLN A 446 18.32 -5.53 21.70
C GLN A 446 16.85 -5.22 22.03
N THR A 447 16.28 -4.15 21.47
CA THR A 447 14.85 -3.83 21.63
C THR A 447 13.93 -4.96 21.16
N ILE A 448 14.27 -5.58 20.03
CA ILE A 448 13.55 -6.75 19.49
C ILE A 448 13.67 -7.94 20.45
N MET A 449 14.87 -8.20 20.96
CA MET A 449 15.13 -9.28 21.92
C MET A 449 14.41 -9.06 23.26
N ASP A 450 14.34 -7.82 23.73
CA ASP A 450 13.62 -7.45 24.96
C ASP A 450 12.11 -7.69 24.80
N LEU A 451 11.52 -7.25 23.68
CA LEU A 451 10.13 -7.53 23.34
C LEU A 451 9.86 -9.03 23.25
N ALA A 452 10.73 -9.78 22.56
CA ALA A 452 10.58 -11.23 22.44
C ALA A 452 10.56 -11.92 23.82
N ARG A 453 11.44 -11.50 24.73
CA ARG A 453 11.48 -12.03 26.10
C ARG A 453 10.25 -11.64 26.91
N ALA A 454 9.85 -10.37 26.87
CA ALA A 454 8.70 -9.85 27.62
C ALA A 454 7.40 -10.54 27.20
N GLU A 455 7.21 -10.70 25.88
CA GLU A 455 6.01 -11.27 25.27
C GLU A 455 6.08 -12.78 25.04
N LYS A 456 7.19 -13.43 25.43
CA LYS A 456 7.45 -14.87 25.24
C LYS A 456 7.24 -15.32 23.78
N LEU A 457 7.83 -14.56 22.87
CA LEU A 457 7.72 -14.80 21.43
C LEU A 457 8.90 -15.60 20.89
N PRO A 458 8.68 -16.45 19.87
CA PRO A 458 9.78 -17.01 19.11
C PRO A 458 10.63 -15.89 18.48
N LEU A 459 11.95 -16.01 18.60
CA LEU A 459 12.91 -15.05 18.08
C LEU A 459 13.89 -15.74 17.13
N ILE A 460 14.09 -15.14 15.96
CA ILE A 460 15.16 -15.50 15.03
C ILE A 460 16.20 -14.37 15.01
N ASP A 461 17.35 -14.60 15.65
CA ASP A 461 18.49 -13.69 15.66
C ASP A 461 19.27 -13.79 14.33
N LEU A 462 18.65 -13.26 13.28
CA LEU A 462 19.18 -13.25 11.92
C LEU A 462 20.40 -12.33 11.78
N GLU A 463 20.57 -11.33 12.64
CA GLU A 463 21.73 -10.43 12.59
C GLU A 463 22.98 -11.22 12.97
N LYS A 464 22.94 -11.92 14.11
CA LYS A 464 24.04 -12.77 14.55
C LYS A 464 24.41 -13.81 13.50
N ALA A 465 23.41 -14.48 12.92
CA ALA A 465 23.62 -15.50 11.90
C ALA A 465 24.26 -14.91 10.62
N SER A 466 23.79 -13.75 10.17
CA SER A 466 24.30 -13.10 8.96
C SER A 466 25.66 -12.42 9.15
N ILE A 467 25.99 -11.92 10.35
CA ILE A 467 27.35 -11.47 10.71
C ILE A 467 28.32 -12.65 10.63
N ALA A 468 27.97 -13.79 11.25
CA ALA A 468 28.80 -14.98 11.22
C ALA A 468 29.02 -15.48 9.78
N PHE A 469 27.97 -15.42 8.95
CA PHE A 469 28.06 -15.73 7.53
C PHE A 469 29.02 -14.79 6.79
N ALA A 470 28.84 -13.46 6.91
CA ALA A 470 29.68 -12.46 6.27
C ALA A 470 31.16 -12.62 6.64
N ASN A 471 31.44 -12.86 7.92
CA ASN A 471 32.81 -13.04 8.41
C ASN A 471 33.45 -14.36 7.96
N ARG A 472 32.64 -15.39 7.72
CA ARG A 472 33.14 -16.65 7.17
C ARG A 472 33.53 -16.53 5.70
N VAL A 473 32.74 -15.81 4.89
CA VAL A 473 33.06 -15.60 3.47
C VAL A 473 34.15 -14.55 3.25
N GLY A 474 34.32 -13.62 4.20
CA GLY A 474 35.44 -12.67 4.21
C GLY A 474 35.39 -11.61 3.10
N GLU A 475 36.47 -10.84 2.98
CA GLU A 475 36.75 -9.97 1.82
C GLU A 475 37.69 -10.71 0.85
N PRO A 476 37.41 -10.73 -0.47
CA PRO A 476 36.27 -10.08 -1.14
C PRO A 476 34.99 -10.93 -1.18
N GLY A 477 34.95 -12.10 -0.54
CA GLY A 477 33.89 -13.11 -0.71
C GLY A 477 32.46 -12.64 -0.40
N TRP A 478 32.26 -11.68 0.50
CA TRP A 478 30.92 -11.11 0.77
C TRP A 478 30.29 -10.47 -0.48
N ARG A 479 31.10 -10.02 -1.45
CA ARG A 479 30.64 -9.33 -2.67
C ARG A 479 29.83 -10.23 -3.60
N ASP A 480 29.95 -11.56 -3.46
CA ASP A 480 29.14 -12.54 -4.21
C ASP A 480 27.71 -12.68 -3.65
N TYR A 481 27.46 -12.16 -2.45
CA TYR A 481 26.20 -12.33 -1.71
C TYR A 481 25.46 -11.00 -1.52
N TRP A 482 26.15 -9.94 -1.10
CA TRP A 482 25.58 -8.60 -1.09
C TRP A 482 25.63 -7.97 -2.48
N LEU A 483 24.91 -6.87 -2.65
CA LEU A 483 24.62 -6.28 -3.94
C LEU A 483 25.86 -5.57 -4.51
N VAL A 484 26.60 -6.31 -5.34
CA VAL A 484 27.74 -5.84 -6.12
C VAL A 484 27.65 -6.50 -7.49
N VAL A 485 27.06 -5.78 -8.44
CA VAL A 485 26.68 -6.32 -9.75
C VAL A 485 27.47 -5.61 -10.84
N ASP A 486 28.10 -6.39 -11.71
CA ASP A 486 28.75 -5.84 -12.90
C ASP A 486 27.71 -5.44 -13.96
N LYS A 487 27.91 -4.30 -14.62
CA LYS A 487 27.00 -3.80 -15.66
C LYS A 487 26.83 -4.74 -16.85
N SER A 488 27.80 -5.64 -17.09
CA SER A 488 27.69 -6.68 -18.11
C SER A 488 26.66 -7.76 -17.77
N ILE A 489 26.35 -7.97 -16.48
CA ILE A 489 25.28 -8.86 -16.02
C ILE A 489 23.93 -8.17 -16.19
N ASN A 490 23.83 -6.91 -15.75
CA ASN A 490 22.63 -6.10 -15.94
C ASN A 490 23.00 -4.59 -16.02
N PRO A 491 22.72 -3.92 -17.15
CA PRO A 491 23.00 -2.50 -17.36
C PRO A 491 22.29 -1.53 -16.39
N TYR A 492 21.25 -1.99 -15.67
CA TYR A 492 20.62 -1.21 -14.60
C TYR A 492 21.66 -0.77 -13.54
N TYR A 493 22.68 -1.61 -13.29
CA TYR A 493 23.79 -1.31 -12.38
C TYR A 493 24.91 -0.57 -13.10
N SER A 494 24.59 0.60 -13.65
CA SER A 494 25.61 1.50 -14.21
C SER A 494 26.59 1.95 -13.12
N ASP A 495 27.71 2.52 -13.53
CA ASP A 495 28.82 2.88 -12.62
C ASP A 495 28.41 3.93 -11.56
N THR A 496 27.28 4.62 -11.73
CA THR A 496 26.72 5.60 -10.78
C THR A 496 25.56 5.06 -9.95
N MET A 497 25.12 3.83 -10.22
CA MET A 497 24.02 3.19 -9.51
C MET A 497 24.53 2.42 -8.30
N GLY A 498 23.83 2.58 -7.17
CA GLY A 498 24.09 1.82 -5.96
C GLY A 498 23.91 0.32 -6.21
N GLY A 499 24.87 -0.47 -5.73
CA GLY A 499 24.96 -1.89 -5.97
C GLY A 499 25.79 -2.28 -7.20
N SER A 500 26.37 -1.31 -7.92
CA SER A 500 27.35 -1.60 -8.97
C SER A 500 28.72 -1.96 -8.40
N THR A 501 29.63 -2.41 -9.24
CA THR A 501 31.04 -2.67 -8.85
C THR A 501 31.77 -1.40 -8.37
N GLN A 502 31.36 -0.22 -8.86
CA GLN A 502 31.93 1.08 -8.48
C GLN A 502 31.29 1.68 -7.21
N LEU A 503 30.02 1.36 -6.96
CA LEU A 503 29.30 1.77 -5.74
C LEU A 503 28.65 0.56 -5.05
N PRO A 504 29.47 -0.32 -4.44
CA PRO A 504 29.00 -1.56 -3.81
C PRO A 504 28.01 -1.29 -2.68
N ASP A 505 26.96 -2.09 -2.57
CA ASP A 505 25.93 -1.94 -1.53
C ASP A 505 26.05 -3.07 -0.49
N GLY A 506 26.50 -2.71 0.71
CA GLY A 506 26.69 -3.63 1.82
C GLY A 506 25.41 -3.93 2.63
N THR A 507 24.22 -3.60 2.13
CA THR A 507 22.94 -3.87 2.82
C THR A 507 22.04 -4.82 2.04
N HIS A 508 21.90 -4.62 0.73
CA HIS A 508 21.01 -5.43 -0.11
C HIS A 508 21.72 -6.67 -0.66
N PHE A 509 20.94 -7.67 -1.10
CA PHE A 509 21.47 -8.94 -1.57
C PHE A 509 21.32 -9.11 -3.09
N GLN A 510 22.23 -9.87 -3.66
CA GLN A 510 22.01 -10.59 -4.92
C GLN A 510 21.21 -11.87 -4.64
N LYS A 511 20.80 -12.57 -5.70
CA LYS A 511 20.12 -13.89 -5.64
C LYS A 511 20.79 -14.84 -4.66
N ASN A 512 22.10 -15.04 -4.78
CA ASN A 512 22.87 -15.95 -3.93
C ASN A 512 22.85 -15.53 -2.45
N GLY A 513 22.92 -14.22 -2.16
CA GLY A 513 22.78 -13.70 -0.80
C GLY A 513 21.39 -13.91 -0.22
N ALA A 514 20.35 -13.63 -1.02
CA ALA A 514 18.97 -13.86 -0.61
C ALA A 514 18.70 -15.34 -0.30
N GLU A 515 19.24 -16.26 -1.11
CA GLU A 515 19.17 -17.70 -0.88
C GLU A 515 19.92 -18.12 0.39
N ALA A 516 21.13 -17.58 0.62
CA ALA A 516 21.90 -17.84 1.82
C ALA A 516 21.15 -17.37 3.09
N MET A 517 20.57 -16.16 3.07
CA MET A 517 19.76 -15.66 4.18
C MET A 517 18.49 -16.49 4.40
N ALA A 518 17.78 -16.89 3.33
CA ALA A 518 16.63 -17.78 3.45
C ALA A 518 17.01 -19.15 4.06
N GLN A 519 18.19 -19.68 3.74
CA GLN A 519 18.71 -20.90 4.35
C GLN A 519 19.04 -20.70 5.84
N LEU A 520 19.62 -19.56 6.23
CA LEU A 520 19.84 -19.21 7.64
C LEU A 520 18.52 -19.14 8.41
N VAL A 521 17.48 -18.54 7.82
CA VAL A 521 16.13 -18.49 8.41
C VAL A 521 15.55 -19.89 8.58
N ALA A 522 15.58 -20.73 7.54
CA ALA A 522 15.10 -22.10 7.62
C ALA A 522 15.85 -22.91 8.70
N ASN A 523 17.17 -22.73 8.80
CA ASN A 523 17.97 -23.36 9.84
C ASN A 523 17.57 -22.86 11.24
N ALA A 524 17.33 -21.55 11.42
CA ALA A 524 16.88 -21.00 12.69
C ALA A 524 15.49 -21.54 13.10
N ILE A 525 14.55 -21.64 12.14
CA ILE A 525 13.22 -22.24 12.38
C ILE A 525 13.35 -23.67 12.93
N ARG A 526 14.25 -24.49 12.37
CA ARG A 526 14.48 -25.86 12.86
C ARG A 526 14.99 -25.94 14.30
N HIS A 527 15.66 -24.90 14.79
CA HIS A 527 16.27 -24.88 16.12
C HIS A 527 15.47 -24.08 17.15
N GLN A 528 14.32 -23.52 16.77
CA GLN A 528 13.42 -22.80 17.66
C GLN A 528 12.26 -23.72 18.09
N PRO A 529 12.19 -24.17 19.35
CA PRO A 529 11.19 -25.15 19.80
C PRO A 529 9.74 -24.72 19.56
N GLU A 530 9.43 -23.44 19.75
CA GLU A 530 8.11 -22.86 19.54
C GLU A 530 7.69 -22.86 18.06
N LEU A 531 8.65 -23.03 17.14
CA LEU A 531 8.43 -23.15 15.70
C LEU A 531 8.49 -24.60 15.20
N ALA A 532 8.53 -25.61 16.08
CA ALA A 532 8.55 -27.02 15.69
C ALA A 532 7.44 -27.40 14.68
N PRO A 533 6.18 -26.92 14.80
CA PRO A 533 5.16 -27.20 13.80
C PRO A 533 5.50 -26.65 12.41
N LEU A 534 6.10 -25.45 12.33
CA LEU A 534 6.55 -24.87 11.07
C LEU A 534 7.79 -25.57 10.52
N ALA A 535 8.73 -25.94 11.40
CA ALA A 535 9.95 -26.66 11.05
C ALA A 535 9.65 -28.01 10.38
N ALA A 536 8.59 -28.70 10.82
CA ALA A 536 8.13 -29.95 10.22
C ALA A 536 7.63 -29.81 8.77
N LEU A 537 7.33 -28.58 8.32
CA LEU A 537 6.88 -28.28 6.97
C LEU A 537 8.03 -27.90 6.02
N LEU A 538 9.24 -27.63 6.56
CA LEU A 538 10.41 -27.34 5.74
C LEU A 538 10.81 -28.57 4.94
N ARG A 539 11.33 -28.35 3.73
CA ARG A 539 11.94 -29.40 2.91
C ARG A 539 13.02 -30.11 3.72
N GLN A 540 13.13 -31.42 3.49
CA GLN A 540 14.20 -32.20 4.10
C GLN A 540 15.55 -31.71 3.58
N MET A 541 16.55 -31.64 4.44
CA MET A 541 17.90 -31.41 3.96
C MET A 541 18.30 -32.66 3.18
N SER A 542 18.37 -32.58 1.85
CA SER A 542 19.15 -33.55 1.08
C SER A 542 20.54 -33.58 1.72
N GLY A 543 20.97 -34.74 2.22
CA GLY A 543 22.24 -34.89 2.93
C GLY A 543 23.34 -34.12 2.20
N SER A 544 24.08 -33.29 2.94
CA SER A 544 25.17 -32.50 2.36
C SER A 544 26.10 -33.40 1.53
N PRO A 545 26.59 -32.94 0.36
CA PRO A 545 27.76 -33.55 -0.24
C PRO A 545 28.98 -33.48 0.69
#